data_AF-A0A5C7LHI1-F1
#
_entry.id   AF-A0A5C7LHI1-F1
#
_cell.length_a   1.000
_cell.length_b   1.000
_cell.length_c   1.000
_cell.angle_alpha   90.00
_cell.angle_beta   90.00
_cell.angle_gamma   90.00
#
_symmetry.space_group_name_H-M   'P 1'
#
loop_
_entity.id
_entity.type
_entity.pdbx_description
1 polymer ?
#
loop_
_entity_poly.entity_id
_entity_poly.type
_entity_poly.pdbx_seq_one_letter_code
_entity_poly.pdbx_strand_id
1 'polypeptide(L)'
;MSSNKLEIVSQPGSFELDVKRFYIPGLVFKCQCPVCGLVVHKDMKDDYFSYPEANDSVVVWFYCVECDKNWYAGLVFLKITVELVEPQTEE
;
A
#
# COMPACT_ATOMS: atom_id res chain seq x y z
N MET A 1 21.20 19.63 32.69
CA MET A 1 20.33 18.45 32.48
C MET A 1 20.45 18.09 31.01
N SER A 2 20.98 16.91 30.68
CA SER A 2 21.05 16.47 29.28
C SER A 2 19.64 16.06 28.85
N SER A 3 19.06 16.76 27.88
CA SER A 3 17.80 16.33 27.27
C SER A 3 18.05 15.02 26.52
N ASN A 4 17.23 14.00 26.75
CA ASN A 4 17.29 12.77 25.96
C ASN A 4 16.84 13.10 24.54
N LYS A 5 17.76 13.01 23.57
CA LYS A 5 17.46 13.20 22.15
C LYS A 5 16.97 11.87 21.57
N LEU A 6 15.72 11.83 21.09
CA LEU A 6 15.22 10.71 20.30
C LEU A 6 15.83 10.77 18.90
N GLU A 7 16.34 9.64 18.42
CA GLU A 7 16.88 9.47 17.07
C GLU A 7 16.18 8.28 16.41
N ILE A 8 15.76 8.44 15.16
CA ILE A 8 15.21 7.36 14.33
C ILE A 8 16.36 6.81 13.49
N VAL A 9 16.70 5.55 13.71
CA VAL A 9 17.67 4.80 12.90
C VAL A 9 16.94 3.63 12.25
N SER A 10 16.81 3.65 10.93
CA SER A 10 16.17 2.57 10.15
C SER A 10 17.17 1.94 9.20
N GLN A 11 17.22 0.60 9.15
CA GLN A 11 17.94 -0.12 8.11
C GLN A 11 16.98 -0.49 6.98
N PRO A 12 17.33 -0.24 5.72
CA PRO A 12 16.51 -0.65 4.59
C PRO A 12 16.54 -2.18 4.44
N GLY A 13 15.36 -2.80 4.40
CA GLY A 13 15.17 -4.23 4.15
C GLY A 13 13.68 -4.55 4.01
N SER A 14 13.35 -5.61 3.27
CA SER A 14 11.99 -6.14 3.26
C SER A 14 11.70 -6.90 4.54
N PHE A 15 10.44 -6.85 4.99
CA PHE A 15 9.98 -7.58 6.16
C PHE A 15 8.48 -7.86 6.06
N GLU A 16 8.02 -8.94 6.69
CA GLU A 16 6.59 -9.25 6.74
C GLU A 16 5.85 -8.22 7.59
N LEU A 17 4.72 -7.69 7.08
CA LEU A 17 3.83 -6.86 7.89
C LEU A 17 3.01 -7.66 8.92
N ASP A 18 3.14 -8.99 8.93
CA ASP A 18 2.43 -9.94 9.81
C ASP A 18 0.90 -9.73 9.85
N VAL A 19 0.34 -9.38 8.69
CA VAL A 19 -1.11 -9.25 8.50
C VAL A 19 -1.56 -10.01 7.28
N LYS A 20 -2.67 -10.75 7.42
CA LYS A 20 -3.27 -11.47 6.30
C LYS A 20 -3.85 -10.53 5.24
N ARG A 21 -4.45 -9.42 5.67
CA ARG A 21 -5.13 -8.45 4.81
C ARG A 21 -4.73 -7.04 5.23
N PHE A 22 -4.03 -6.33 4.35
CA PHE A 22 -3.63 -4.95 4.57
C PHE A 22 -4.48 -4.02 3.70
N TYR A 23 -5.36 -3.26 4.36
CA TYR A 23 -6.26 -2.29 3.74
C TYR A 23 -5.64 -0.90 3.81
N ILE A 24 -5.81 -0.11 2.74
CA ILE A 24 -5.36 1.28 2.68
C ILE A 24 -6.56 2.16 2.29
N PRO A 25 -7.38 2.60 3.27
CA PRO A 25 -8.49 3.48 3.00
C PRO A 25 -8.03 4.77 2.30
N GLY A 26 -8.72 5.14 1.22
CA GLY A 26 -8.40 6.33 0.41
C GLY A 26 -7.45 6.07 -0.76
N LEU A 27 -6.86 4.86 -0.87
CA LEU A 27 -6.10 4.46 -2.05
C LEU A 27 -7.01 3.75 -3.06
N VAL A 28 -7.06 4.27 -4.29
CA VAL A 28 -7.80 3.65 -5.40
C VAL A 28 -6.89 3.49 -6.61
N PHE A 29 -6.73 2.25 -7.08
CA PHE A 29 -6.08 2.00 -8.36
C PHE A 29 -7.10 2.08 -9.50
N LYS A 30 -6.68 2.61 -10.65
CA LYS A 30 -7.50 2.68 -11.88
C LYS A 30 -6.72 2.07 -13.03
N CYS A 31 -7.34 1.18 -13.79
CA CYS A 31 -6.74 0.55 -14.95
C CYS A 31 -7.78 0.32 -16.05
N GLN A 32 -7.43 0.57 -17.31
CA GLN A 32 -8.31 0.25 -18.43
C GLN A 32 -8.29 -1.27 -18.68
N CYS A 33 -9.48 -1.85 -18.84
CA CYS A 33 -9.61 -3.23 -19.29
C CYS A 33 -9.01 -3.37 -20.69
N PRO A 34 -8.08 -4.31 -20.92
CA PRO A 34 -7.43 -4.47 -22.22
C PRO A 34 -8.38 -5.01 -23.31
N VAL A 35 -9.57 -5.49 -22.94
CA VAL A 35 -10.55 -6.09 -23.87
C VAL A 35 -11.59 -5.06 -24.32
N CYS A 36 -12.27 -4.39 -23.38
CA CYS A 36 -13.38 -3.50 -23.67
C CYS A 36 -13.06 -2.00 -23.48
N GLY A 37 -11.88 -1.66 -22.94
CA GLY A 37 -11.48 -0.28 -22.67
C GLY A 37 -12.15 0.37 -21.45
N LEU A 38 -13.08 -0.32 -20.77
CA LEU A 38 -13.72 0.17 -19.55
C LEU A 38 -12.66 0.44 -18.47
N VAL A 39 -12.74 1.59 -17.80
CA VAL A 39 -11.88 1.89 -16.66
C VAL A 39 -12.40 1.12 -15.45
N VAL A 40 -11.61 0.18 -14.97
CA VAL A 40 -11.88 -0.60 -13.76
C VAL A 40 -11.19 0.06 -12.57
N HIS A 41 -11.87 0.09 -11.44
CA HIS A 41 -11.40 0.67 -10.19
C HIS A 41 -11.17 -0.45 -9.17
N LYS A 42 -10.10 -0.34 -8.39
CA LYS A 42 -9.79 -1.21 -7.25
C LYS A 42 -9.63 -0.32 -6.03
N ASP A 43 -10.65 -0.28 -5.17
CA ASP A 43 -10.66 0.53 -3.95
C ASP A 43 -10.05 -0.25 -2.80
N MET A 44 -8.88 0.15 -2.34
CA MET A 44 -8.10 -0.57 -1.32
C MET A 44 -8.66 -0.38 0.10
N LYS A 45 -9.81 0.27 0.26
CA LYS A 45 -10.65 0.17 1.46
C LYS A 45 -11.38 -1.18 1.53
N ASP A 46 -11.86 -1.67 0.39
CA ASP A 46 -12.65 -2.91 0.28
C ASP A 46 -11.79 -4.07 -0.27
N ASP A 47 -10.83 -3.75 -1.14
CA ASP A 47 -9.71 -4.59 -1.55
C ASP A 47 -8.53 -4.49 -0.57
N TYR A 48 -7.58 -5.42 -0.66
CA TYR A 48 -6.41 -5.45 0.23
C TYR A 48 -5.20 -6.07 -0.45
N PHE A 49 -4.01 -5.77 0.08
CA PHE A 49 -2.84 -6.59 -0.17
C PHE A 49 -2.87 -7.82 0.74
N SER A 50 -2.72 -9.01 0.16
CA SER A 50 -2.79 -10.27 0.88
C SER A 50 -1.39 -10.70 1.30
N TYR A 51 -1.14 -10.85 2.59
CA TYR A 51 0.19 -11.16 3.15
C TYR A 51 1.32 -10.30 2.56
N PRO A 52 1.24 -8.96 2.61
CA PRO A 52 2.26 -8.10 2.00
C PRO A 52 3.56 -8.09 2.80
N GLU A 53 4.67 -8.01 2.08
CA GLU A 53 5.95 -7.56 2.62
C GLU A 53 6.05 -6.03 2.53
N ALA A 54 6.53 -5.42 3.60
CA ALA A 54 6.96 -4.03 3.59
C ALA A 54 8.28 -3.89 2.84
N ASN A 55 8.48 -2.74 2.21
CA ASN A 55 9.66 -2.39 1.43
C ASN A 55 9.99 -3.42 0.34
N ASP A 56 8.95 -4.03 -0.24
CA ASP A 56 9.07 -4.86 -1.43
C ASP A 56 7.97 -4.55 -2.46
N SER A 57 8.15 -5.08 -3.67
CA SER A 57 7.19 -5.02 -4.75
C SER A 57 6.04 -6.00 -4.55
N VAL A 58 4.82 -5.53 -4.76
CA VAL A 58 3.58 -6.30 -4.65
C VAL A 58 2.88 -6.28 -6.00
N VAL A 59 2.42 -7.45 -6.44
CA VAL A 59 1.70 -7.61 -7.69
C VAL A 59 0.28 -7.06 -7.58
N VAL A 60 -0.12 -6.26 -8.57
CA VAL A 60 -1.49 -5.75 -8.70
C VAL A 60 -2.19 -6.45 -9.85
N TRP A 61 -3.28 -7.15 -9.51
CA TRP A 61 -4.21 -7.74 -10.47
C TRP A 61 -5.50 -6.93 -10.52
N PHE A 62 -6.05 -6.79 -11.72
CA PHE A 62 -7.38 -6.25 -11.95
C PHE A 62 -8.31 -7.32 -12.50
N TYR A 63 -9.60 -7.10 -12.32
CA TYR A 63 -10.66 -7.94 -12.84
C TYR A 63 -11.77 -7.06 -13.42
N CYS A 64 -12.20 -7.35 -14.65
CA CYS A 64 -13.29 -6.66 -15.31
C CYS A 64 -14.52 -7.56 -15.30
N VAL A 65 -15.58 -7.09 -14.64
CA VAL A 65 -16.87 -7.81 -14.53
C VAL A 65 -17.54 -7.97 -15.90
N GLU A 66 -17.48 -6.96 -16.75
CA GLU A 66 -18.10 -6.99 -18.09
C GLU A 66 -17.50 -8.05 -19.03
N CYS A 67 -16.18 -8.26 -18.94
CA CYS A 67 -15.49 -9.23 -19.79
C CYS A 67 -15.23 -10.57 -19.09
N ASP A 68 -15.49 -10.66 -17.79
CA ASP A 68 -15.07 -11.77 -16.92
C ASP A 68 -13.59 -12.13 -17.11
N LYS A 69 -12.72 -11.11 -17.07
CA LYS A 69 -11.27 -11.29 -17.27
C LYS A 69 -10.46 -10.61 -16.19
N ASN A 70 -9.45 -11.34 -15.71
CA ASN A 70 -8.39 -10.80 -14.90
C ASN A 70 -7.13 -10.51 -15.73
N TRP A 71 -6.33 -9.56 -15.28
CA TRP A 71 -5.02 -9.29 -15.88
C TRP A 71 -4.04 -8.71 -14.86
N TYR A 72 -2.77 -8.93 -15.14
CA TYR A 72 -1.68 -8.31 -14.42
C TYR A 72 -1.60 -6.83 -14.83
N ALA A 73 -1.70 -5.92 -13.87
CA ALA A 73 -1.67 -4.49 -14.12
C ALA A 73 -0.30 -3.85 -13.81
N GLY A 74 0.52 -4.50 -12.97
CA GLY A 74 1.84 -4.00 -12.62
C GLY A 74 2.34 -4.46 -11.25
N LEU A 75 3.48 -3.91 -10.86
CA LEU A 75 4.02 -3.97 -9.50
C LEU A 75 3.87 -2.60 -8.85
N VAL A 76 3.56 -2.58 -7.55
CA VAL A 76 3.64 -1.39 -6.69
C VAL A 76 4.59 -1.68 -5.56
N PHE A 77 5.27 -0.67 -5.04
CA PHE A 77 6.21 -0.85 -3.94
C PHE A 77 5.61 -0.33 -2.64
N LEU A 78 5.43 -1.20 -1.64
CA LEU A 78 4.84 -0.82 -0.36
C LEU A 78 5.94 -0.32 0.59
N LYS A 79 6.26 0.97 0.52
CA LYS A 79 7.27 1.57 1.40
C LYS A 79 6.68 1.93 2.76
N ILE A 80 7.31 1.47 3.84
CA ILE A 80 6.95 1.84 5.21
C ILE A 80 8.00 2.81 5.76
N THR A 81 7.53 3.94 6.29
CA THR A 81 8.37 4.99 6.88
C THR A 81 7.87 5.34 8.28
N VAL A 82 8.79 5.74 9.14
CA VAL A 82 8.51 6.30 10.47
C VAL A 82 9.16 7.66 10.54
N GLU A 83 8.40 8.67 10.93
CA GLU A 83 8.84 10.05 10.99
C GLU A 83 8.69 10.58 12.41
N LEU A 84 9.67 11.37 12.86
CA LEU A 84 9.59 12.05 14.14
C LEU A 84 8.66 13.25 13.96
N VAL A 85 7.61 13.32 14.79
CA VAL A 85 6.68 14.45 14.83
C VAL A 85 6.83 15.21 16.14
N GLU A 86 6.70 16.52 16.09
CA GLU A 86 6.70 17.36 17.30
C GLU A 86 5.40 17.14 18.07
N PRO A 87 5.43 17.12 19.42
CA PRO A 87 4.22 17.04 20.21
C PRO A 87 3.35 18.26 19.94
N GLN A 88 2.08 18.05 19.58
CA GLN A 88 1.13 19.17 19.58
C GLN A 88 0.78 19.47 21.04
N THR A 89 1.29 20.58 21.56
CA THR A 89 0.81 21.12 22.84
C THR A 89 -0.57 21.71 22.61
N GLU A 90 -1.60 21.10 23.20
CA GLU A 90 -2.90 21.75 23.34
C GLU A 90 -2.72 22.94 24.28
N GLU A 91 -2.99 24.16 23.78
CA GLU A 91 -3.09 25.39 24.59
C GLU A 91 -4.42 25.47 25.34
#